data_AF-A0A2G6QWG4-F1
#
_entry.id   AF-A0A2G6QWG4-F1
#
_cell.length_a   1.000
_cell.length_b   1.000
_cell.length_c   1.000
_cell.angle_alpha   90.00
_cell.angle_beta   90.00
_cell.angle_gamma   90.00
#
_symmetry.space_group_name_H-M   'P 1'
#
loop_
_entity.id
_entity.type
_entity.pdbx_description
1 polymer ?
#
loop_
_entity_poly.entity_id
_entity_poly.type
_entity_poly.pdbx_seq_one_letter_code
_entity_poly.pdbx_strand_id
1 'polypeptide(L)' 'MTLQKILLKLTELGIASAYLNQPCEVKSLASQLQKQLPINNEYPSILLRIGYAKNAPFSPRKNIEKILHSS' A
#
# COMPACT_ATOMS: atom_id res chain seq x y z
N MET A 1 -1.79 -3.83 -10.87
CA MET A 1 -0.73 -3.16 -11.66
C MET A 1 -0.49 -1.70 -11.25
N THR A 2 -1.53 -0.87 -11.06
CA THR A 2 -1.37 0.57 -10.76
C THR A 2 -0.55 0.87 -9.50
N LEU A 3 -0.90 0.25 -8.36
CA LEU A 3 -0.19 0.47 -7.10
C LEU A 3 1.30 0.11 -7.21
N GLN A 4 1.64 -1.02 -7.83
CA GLN A 4 3.03 -1.44 -8.02
C GLN A 4 3.84 -0.39 -8.79
N LYS A 5 3.28 0.14 -9.89
CA LYS A 5 3.93 1.20 -10.68
C LYS A 5 4.18 2.46 -9.84
N ILE A 6 3.20 2.86 -9.03
CA ILE A 6 3.33 4.00 -8.11
C ILE A 6 4.45 3.76 -7.09
N LEU A 7 4.46 2.61 -6.42
CA LEU A 7 5.47 2.30 -5.40
C LEU A 7 6.90 2.26 -5.97
N LEU A 8 7.07 1.67 -7.15
CA LEU A 8 8.34 1.67 -7.86
C LEU A 8 8.78 3.10 -8.22
N LYS A 9 7.85 3.94 -8.71
CA LYS A 9 8.18 5.33 -9.06
C LYS A 9 8.53 6.18 -7.84
N LEU A 10 7.80 6.02 -6.72
CA LEU A 10 8.13 6.69 -5.46
C LEU A 10 9.53 6.29 -4.99
N THR A 11 9.87 5.00 -5.09
CA THR A 11 11.19 4.49 -4.70
C THR A 11 12.29 5.07 -5.59
N GLU A 12 12.08 5.12 -6.90
CA GLU A 12 13.01 5.75 -7.87
C GLU A 12 13.26 7.23 -7.52
N LEU A 13 12.24 7.94 -7.03
CA LEU A 13 12.32 9.35 -6.63
C LEU A 13 12.83 9.56 -5.19
N GLY A 14 13.20 8.50 -4.47
CA GLY A 14 13.64 8.59 -3.07
C GLY A 14 12.53 8.96 -2.08
N ILE A 15 11.27 8.71 -2.44
CA ILE A 15 10.09 8.96 -1.60
C ILE A 15 9.71 7.66 -0.89
N ALA A 16 9.71 7.70 0.44
CA ALA A 16 9.26 6.59 1.27
C ALA A 16 7.75 6.43 1.19
N SER A 17 7.28 5.19 1.31
CA SER A 17 5.86 4.87 1.34
C SER A 17 5.54 3.81 2.39
N ALA A 18 4.36 3.91 3.02
CA ALA A 18 3.90 2.96 4.04
C ALA A 18 2.40 2.71 3.91
N TYR A 19 2.01 1.44 3.94
CA TYR A 19 0.60 1.03 3.94
C TYR A 19 -0.08 1.37 5.27
N LEU A 20 -1.36 1.73 5.18
CA LEU A 20 -2.23 1.97 6.32
C LEU A 20 -3.64 1.45 6.00
N ASN A 21 -3.76 0.20 5.54
CA ASN A 21 -5.00 -0.32 4.97
C ASN A 21 -6.05 -0.75 6.00
N GLN A 22 -5.69 -0.90 7.28
CA GLN A 22 -6.62 -1.37 8.33
C GLN A 22 -7.95 -0.58 8.40
N PRO A 23 -7.96 0.76 8.23
CA PRO A 23 -9.21 1.54 8.16
C PRO A 23 -10.12 1.18 6.97
N CYS A 24 -9.56 0.64 5.88
CA CYS A 24 -10.31 0.17 4.71
C CYS A 24 -10.93 -1.22 4.95
N GLU A 25 -10.41 -2.01 5.87
CA GLU A 25 -10.82 -3.40 6.13
C GLU A 25 -11.96 -3.50 7.16
N VAL A 26 -12.14 -2.47 7.99
CA VAL A 26 -13.21 -2.40 8.99
C VAL A 26 -14.40 -1.60 8.43
N LYS A 27 -15.55 -2.27 8.25
CA LYS A 27 -16.74 -1.68 7.58
C LYS A 27 -17.16 -0.32 8.13
N SER A 28 -17.15 -0.13 9.46
CA SER A 28 -17.50 1.15 10.09
C SER A 28 -16.52 2.26 9.74
N LEU A 29 -15.21 1.97 9.77
CA LEU A 29 -14.15 2.93 9.42
C LEU A 29 -14.15 3.24 7.92
N ALA A 30 -14.32 2.24 7.06
CA ALA A 30 -14.38 2.44 5.62
C ALA A 30 -15.57 3.34 5.23
N SER A 31 -16.73 3.18 5.88
CA SER A 31 -17.91 4.02 5.67
C SER A 31 -17.69 5.46 6.15
N GLN A 32 -16.93 5.66 7.22
CA GLN A 32 -16.55 6.99 7.70
C GLN A 32 -15.55 7.66 6.74
N LEU A 33 -14.54 6.92 6.29
CA LEU A 33 -13.56 7.40 5.32
C LEU A 33 -14.20 7.82 4.00
N GLN A 34 -15.10 7.00 3.45
CA GLN A 34 -15.85 7.31 2.24
C GLN A 34 -16.55 8.67 2.33
N LYS A 35 -17.22 8.95 3.46
CA LYS A 35 -17.94 10.22 3.68
C LYS A 35 -17.01 11.43 3.81
N GLN A 36 -15.78 11.22 4.26
CA GLN A 36 -14.81 12.29 4.47
C GLN A 36 -13.99 12.61 3.22
N LEU A 37 -13.98 11.73 2.22
CA LEU A 37 -13.18 11.88 1.02
C LEU A 37 -13.99 12.50 -0.13
N PRO A 38 -13.45 13.49 -0.87
CA PRO A 38 -14.13 14.14 -1.99
C PRO A 38 -14.05 13.29 -3.27
N ILE A 39 -14.37 12.00 -3.18
CA ILE A 39 -14.15 11.02 -4.25
C ILE A 39 -15.45 10.25 -4.50
N ASN A 40 -16.50 10.94 -4.95
CA ASN A 40 -17.78 10.36 -5.40
C ASN A 40 -18.36 9.20 -4.56
N ASN A 41 -18.14 9.21 -3.24
CA ASN A 41 -18.48 8.08 -2.35
C ASN A 41 -17.91 6.73 -2.84
N GLU A 42 -16.73 6.71 -3.46
CA GLU A 42 -16.01 5.48 -3.80
C GLU A 42 -15.50 4.77 -2.55
N TYR A 43 -15.33 3.45 -2.64
CA TYR A 43 -14.86 2.65 -1.51
C TYR A 43 -13.31 2.66 -1.45
N PRO A 44 -12.71 3.24 -0.39
CA PRO A 44 -11.27 3.25 -0.25
C PRO A 44 -10.77 1.82 -0.02
N SER A 45 -9.90 1.34 -0.91
CA SER A 45 -9.33 -0.02 -0.86
C SER A 45 -7.88 -0.03 -0.38
N ILE A 46 -7.16 1.09 -0.54
CA ILE A 46 -5.75 1.24 -0.16
C ILE A 46 -5.54 2.64 0.40
N LEU A 47 -4.85 2.72 1.53
CA LEU A 47 -4.37 3.98 2.10
C LEU A 47 -2.86 3.94 2.19
N LEU A 48 -2.21 4.91 1.54
CA LEU A 48 -0.76 4.99 1.43
C LEU A 48 -0.28 6.31 2.02
N ARG A 49 0.63 6.24 2.99
CA ARG A 49 1.38 7.41 3.44
C ARG A 49 2.61 7.56 2.59
N ILE A 50 2.90 8.76 2.11
CA ILE A 50 4.08 9.08 1.29
C ILE A 50 4.81 10.27 1.89
N GLY A 51 6.14 10.27 1.79
CA GLY A 51 6.97 11.38 2.28
C GLY A 51 8.45 11.04 2.30
N TYR A 52 9.25 11.91 2.92
CA TYR A 52 10.67 11.67 3.10
C TYR A 52 10.94 11.03 4.47
N ALA A 53 11.72 9.97 4.49
CA ALA A 53 12.07 9.24 5.70
C ALA A 53 13.48 8.66 5.59
N LYS A 54 14.06 8.25 6.73
CA LYS A 54 15.30 7.46 6.74
C LYS A 54 15.03 6.05 6.21
N ASN A 55 16.07 5.41 5.67
CA ASN A 55 16.00 4.03 5.20
C ASN A 55 15.58 3.09 6.34
N ALA A 56 14.66 2.19 6.04
CA ALA A 56 14.23 1.11 6.94
C ALA A 56 14.85 -0.22 6.50
N PRO A 57 15.05 -1.18 7.41
CA PRO A 57 15.47 -2.54 7.05
C PRO A 57 14.48 -3.20 6.07
N PHE A 58 15.01 -4.00 5.15
CA PHE A 58 14.16 -4.77 4.23
C PHE A 58 13.40 -5.87 4.98
N SER A 59 12.12 -6.03 4.64
CA SER A 59 11.33 -7.14 5.17
C SER A 59 11.77 -8.48 4.58
N PRO A 60 11.90 -9.53 5.40
CA PRO A 60 12.31 -10.85 4.92
C PRO A 60 11.32 -11.38 3.89
N ARG A 61 11.83 -12.09 2.89
CA ARG A 61 11.03 -12.78 1.86
C ARG A 61 11.28 -14.28 1.95
N LYS A 62 10.28 -15.09 1.58
CA LYS A 62 10.45 -16.54 1.45
C LYS A 62 11.48 -16.84 0.34
N ASN A 63 12.28 -17.88 0.54
CA ASN A 63 13.22 -18.35 -0.49
C ASN A 63 12.46 -18.73 -1.77
N ILE A 64 13.00 -18.35 -2.93
CA ILE A 64 12.38 -18.54 -4.24
C ILE A 64 12.07 -20.01 -4.56
N GLU A 65 12.93 -20.95 -4.14
CA GLU A 65 12.74 -22.39 -4.33
C GLU A 65 11.51 -22.93 -3.59
N LYS A 66 11.06 -22.24 -2.53
CA LYS A 66 9.84 -22.59 -1.78
C LYS A 66 8.57 -22.00 -2.38
N ILE A 67 8.68 -21.16 -3.40
CA ILE A 67 7.56 -20.40 -3.99
C ILE A 67 7.32 -20.79 -5.45
N LEU A 68 8.39 -21.08 -6.20
CA LEU A 68 8.27 -21.59 -7.56
C LEU A 68 8.02 -23.09 -7.51
N HIS A 69 6.87 -23.53 -8.03
CA HIS A 69 6.61 -24.92 -8.31
C HIS A 69 6.91 -25.17 -9.79
N SER A 70 7.85 -26.08 -10.08
CA SER A 70 7.97 -26.67 -11.42
C SER A 70 6.69 -27.46 -11.68
N SER A 71 5.91 -27.04 -12.68
CA SER A 71 4.81 -27.86 -13.23
C SER A 71 5.37 -28.97 -14.12
#